data_AF-A0AAE2V1U6-F1
#
_entry.id   AF-A0AAE2V1U6-F1
#
_cell.length_a   1.000
_cell.length_b   1.000
_cell.length_c   1.000
_cell.angle_alpha   90.00
_cell.angle_beta   90.00
_cell.angle_gamma   90.00
#
_symmetry.space_group_name_H-M   'P 1'
#
loop_
_entity.id
_entity.type
_entity.pdbx_description
1 polymer ?
#
loop_
_entity_poly.entity_id
_entity_poly.type
_entity_poly.pdbx_seq_one_letter_code
_entity_poly.pdbx_strand_id
1 'polypeptide(L)' 'MDDSLTYPSSQTICKAIEKYCISSKEKCQFVSTEKPVTFYLEDKLFSTEITMARGGYMIKCLEK' A
#
# COMPACT_ATOMS: atom_id res chain seq x y z
N MET A 1 -25.74 -7.95 -9.13
CA MET A 1 -24.73 -7.78 -8.07
C MET A 1 -23.57 -7.08 -8.74
N ASP A 2 -23.52 -5.76 -8.59
CA ASP A 2 -22.39 -4.95 -9.06
C ASP A 2 -21.23 -5.15 -8.09
N ASP A 3 -20.48 -6.24 -8.24
CA ASP A 3 -19.14 -6.36 -7.68
C ASP A 3 -18.20 -5.46 -8.51
N SER A 4 -18.47 -4.15 -8.49
CA SER A 4 -17.59 -3.15 -9.11
C SER A 4 -16.31 -3.08 -8.29
N LEU A 5 -15.24 -3.63 -8.86
CA LEU A 5 -13.91 -3.57 -8.28
C LEU A 5 -13.49 -2.11 -8.17
N THR A 6 -13.55 -1.59 -6.95
CA THR A 6 -13.13 -0.21 -6.70
C THR A 6 -11.62 -0.15 -6.66
N TYR A 7 -11.04 0.66 -7.55
CA TYR A 7 -9.60 0.93 -7.53
C TYR A 7 -9.20 1.48 -6.15
N PRO A 8 -8.24 0.86 -5.44
CA PRO A 8 -7.97 1.21 -4.05
C PRO A 8 -7.52 2.67 -3.96
N SER A 9 -8.13 3.44 -3.05
CA SER A 9 -7.72 4.83 -2.78
C SER A 9 -6.37 4.86 -2.08
N SER A 10 -5.68 6.01 -2.13
CA SER A 10 -4.45 6.21 -1.35
C SER A 10 -4.69 5.97 0.14
N GLN A 11 -5.83 6.41 0.68
CA GLN A 11 -6.20 6.19 2.07
C GLN A 11 -6.33 4.69 2.41
N THR A 12 -6.93 3.90 1.52
CA THR A 12 -7.02 2.44 1.70
C THR A 12 -5.63 1.79 1.71
N ILE A 13 -4.72 2.26 0.85
CA ILE A 13 -3.34 1.78 0.78
C ILE A 13 -2.58 2.13 2.05
N CYS A 14 -2.63 3.38 2.51
CA CYS A 14 -1.97 3.82 3.74
C CYS A 14 -2.45 2.99 4.95
N LYS A 15 -3.76 2.81 5.10
CA LYS A 15 -4.33 1.97 6.19
C LYS A 15 -3.83 0.53 6.15
N ALA A 16 -3.70 -0.05 4.95
CA ALA A 16 -3.18 -1.41 4.79
C ALA A 16 -1.70 -1.50 5.22
N ILE A 17 -0.88 -0.51 4.83
CA ILE A 17 0.53 -0.41 5.22
C ILE A 17 0.64 -0.21 6.74
N GLU A 18 -0.11 0.72 7.34
CA GLU A 18 -0.10 0.95 8.79
C GLU A 18 -0.46 -0.33 9.56
N LYS A 19 -1.50 -1.03 9.13
CA LYS A 19 -1.92 -2.29 9.74
C LYS A 19 -0.83 -3.35 9.67
N TYR A 20 -0.15 -3.47 8.54
CA TYR A 20 0.99 -4.37 8.38
C TYR A 20 2.10 -4.03 9.38
N CYS A 21 2.51 -2.77 9.45
CA CYS A 21 3.62 -2.34 10.29
C CYS A 21 3.33 -2.54 11.79
N ILE A 22 2.10 -2.25 12.22
CA ILE A 22 1.64 -2.55 13.58
C ILE A 22 1.73 -4.05 13.87
N SER A 23 1.30 -4.91 12.94
CA SER A 23 1.32 -6.36 13.14
C SER A 23 2.73 -6.96 13.12
N SER A 24 3.62 -6.43 12.27
CA SER A 24 5.02 -6.86 12.16
C SER A 24 5.92 -6.26 13.23
N LYS A 25 5.45 -5.25 13.97
CA LYS A 25 6.25 -4.41 14.88
C LYS A 25 7.40 -3.67 14.19
N GLU A 26 7.24 -3.42 12.89
CA GLU A 26 8.20 -2.67 12.09
C GLU A 26 7.84 -1.18 12.14
N LYS A 27 8.86 -0.33 12.22
CA LYS A 27 8.70 1.12 12.18
C LYS A 27 8.34 1.55 10.76
N CYS A 28 7.27 2.32 10.64
CA CYS A 28 6.82 2.85 9.36
C CYS A 28 6.80 4.38 9.39
N GLN A 29 7.27 4.98 8.29
CA GLN A 29 7.19 6.42 8.09
C GLN A 29 6.75 6.73 6.66
N PHE A 30 5.58 7.32 6.49
CA PHE A 30 5.13 7.79 5.18
C PHE A 30 5.97 8.97 4.70
N VAL A 31 6.39 8.90 3.44
CA VAL A 31 7.06 9.97 2.69
C VAL A 31 6.04 10.68 1.80
N SER A 32 5.20 9.91 1.12
CA SER A 32 4.08 10.42 0.32
C SER A 32 2.86 9.55 0.57
N THR A 33 1.73 10.19 0.87
CA THR A 33 0.44 9.55 1.03
C THR A 33 -0.43 9.69 -0.22
N GLU A 34 0.06 10.36 -1.27
CA GLU A 34 -0.56 10.37 -2.60
C GLU A 34 -0.07 9.18 -3.43
N LYS A 35 -0.74 8.86 -4.55
CA LYS A 35 -0.32 7.74 -5.40
C LYS A 35 0.83 8.15 -6.33
N PRO A 36 1.92 7.36 -6.43
CA PRO A 36 2.18 6.14 -5.67
C PRO A 36 2.55 6.45 -4.21
N VAL A 37 1.96 5.71 -3.27
CA VAL A 37 2.30 5.87 -1.84
C VAL A 37 3.75 5.43 -1.67
N THR A 38 4.53 6.23 -0.95
CA THR A 38 5.93 5.93 -0.63
C THR A 38 6.14 6.04 0.86
N PHE A 39 6.85 5.07 1.43
CA PHE A 39 7.07 4.99 2.86
C PHE A 39 8.39 4.29 3.14
N TYR A 40 8.98 4.59 4.29
CA TYR A 40 10.05 3.79 4.86
C TYR A 40 9.46 2.69 5.73
N LEU A 41 9.99 1.47 5.58
CA LEU A 41 9.84 0.38 6.52
C LEU A 41 11.23 0.13 7.12
N GLU A 42 11.38 0.41 8.41
CA GLU A 42 12.68 0.60 9.06
C GLU A 42 13.52 1.64 8.29
N ASP A 43 14.60 1.22 7.63
CA ASP A 43 15.51 2.08 6.87
C ASP A 43 15.38 1.89 5.34
N LYS A 44 14.41 1.10 4.88
CA LYS A 44 14.22 0.76 3.47
C LYS A 44 13.07 1.54 2.86
N LEU A 45 13.33 2.19 1.72
CA LEU A 45 12.31 2.96 1.00
C LEU A 45 11.48 2.04 0.11
N PHE A 46 10.16 2.10 0.24
CA PHE A 46 9.22 1.38 -0.60
C PHE A 46 8.32 2.33 -1.38
N SER A 47 7.86 1.86 -2.54
CA SER A 47 6.81 2.51 -3.32
C SER A 47 5.72 1.50 -3.68
N THR A 48 4.47 1.95 -3.64
CA THR A 48 3.33 1.09 -3.94
C THR A 48 2.98 1.12 -5.41
N GLU A 49 2.76 -0.06 -5.98
CA GLU A 49 2.16 -0.24 -7.30
C GLU A 49 0.83 -0.99 -7.17
N ILE A 50 -0.16 -0.57 -7.94
CA ILE A 50 -1.44 -1.26 -8.02
C ILE A 50 -1.50 -1.98 -9.36
N THR A 51 -1.69 -3.29 -9.30
CA THR A 51 -1.83 -4.14 -10.49
C THR A 51 -3.18 -4.82 -10.46
N MET A 52 -3.83 -4.96 -11.62
CA MET A 52 -5.07 -5.73 -11.71
C MET A 52 -4.74 -7.22 -11.58
N ALA A 53 -5.42 -7.93 -10.70
CA ALA A 53 -5.35 -9.37 -10.52
C ALA A 53 -6.75 -9.97 -10.68
N ARG A 54 -6.89 -11.27 -10.95
CA ARG A 54 -8.18 -11.93 -11.26
C ARG A 54 -9.32 -11.49 -10.34
N GLY A 55 -10.21 -10.63 -10.83
CA GLY A 55 -11.35 -10.11 -10.06
C GLY A 55 -10.97 -9.15 -8.93
N GLY A 56 -9.86 -8.40 -9.04
CA GLY A 56 -9.46 -7.42 -8.03
C GLY A 56 -8.22 -6.61 -8.36
N TYR A 57 -7.72 -5.91 -7.34
CA TYR A 57 -6.47 -5.17 -7.40
C TYR A 57 -5.50 -5.74 -6.37
N MET A 58 -4.25 -5.94 -6.79
CA MET A 58 -3.13 -6.29 -5.93
C MET A 58 -2.28 -5.05 -5.71
N ILE A 59 -2.04 -4.72 -4.44
CA ILE A 59 -1.09 -3.70 -4.03
C ILE A 59 0.25 -4.40 -3.83
N LYS A 60 1.26 -4.01 -4.60
CA LYS A 60 2.65 -4.45 -4.46
C LYS A 60 3.46 -3.33 -3.83
N CYS A 61 4.35 -3.66 -2.91
CA CYS A 61 5.33 -2.72 -2.36
C CYS A 61 6.70 -3.12 -2.89
N LEU A 62 7.33 -2.23 -3.66
CA LEU A 62 8.64 -2.46 -4.26
C LEU A 62 9.69 -1.65 -3.50
N GLU A 63 10.77 -2.30 -3.07
CA GLU A 63 11.94 -1.65 -2.49
C GLU A 63 12.63 -0.80 -3.58
N LYS A 64 13.09 0.40 -3.23
CA LYS A 64 13.81 1.33 -4.11
C LYS A 64 15.30 1.36 -3.85
#